data_AF-A0A672VB85-F1
#
_entry.id   AF-A0A672VB85-F1
#
_cell.length_a   1.000
_cell.length_b   1.000
_cell.length_c   1.000
_cell.angle_alpha   90.00
_cell.angle_beta   90.00
_cell.angle_gamma   90.00
#
_symmetry.space_group_name_H-M   'P 1'
#
loop_
_entity.id
_entity.type
_entity.pdbx_description
1 polymer ?
#
loop_
_entity_poly.entity_id
_entity_poly.type
_entity_poly.pdbx_seq_one_letter_code
_entity_poly.pdbx_strand_id
1 'polypeptide(L)'
;QINPKPCGQFCCCEMRGCEREDAVDYYTKVTNELMEEYSKEEQAVHNNPLGMAFVTFQEKSMATYILKDFNACKCQSIKCKGEPQPSPYSRELCVSNWEVTYAPYPENICWKNLSVRGLKWWFRWACINLLLFIVLFFLTTPSIIISTMDKFNVTKPIHYLNNPIVSQFFPTLLLWSFSALLPTVVYYSTLLECHWTKSAENRIMMHKVYIFLIFMVLILPSLGLTSLDFFFRWLFDRESSDSAVRLECVFLPDQGAFFVNYVIASAFVGNGMELLRLPGLILYTIRMIMAKSTAERKNIKQQQAFEYEFGAMYAWMLCVFTVIMAYSITCPIIVPFGLIYILLKHMVDRYNLYYAYLPAKLEKKMHFAAVNQALAAPILCLFWLYFFSFLRLGFKAPTTMFTFLVVNITIAICLAYTCFGCFKYLSPLNYKVSDRYLTTLNTYLCVEDTQGERGNDTDVPTITTSSVRSQELLILSYVS
;
A
#
# COMPACT_ATOMS: atom_id res chain seq x y z
N GLN A 1 1.69 39.39 23.75
CA GLN A 1 0.62 39.71 22.78
C GLN A 1 0.72 38.81 21.55
N ILE A 2 -0.35 38.05 21.24
CA ILE A 2 -0.49 37.19 20.06
C ILE A 2 -1.80 37.49 19.33
N ASN A 3 -1.88 37.18 18.03
CA ASN A 3 -3.16 37.22 17.30
C ASN A 3 -3.68 35.77 17.12
N PRO A 4 -4.84 35.42 17.69
CA PRO A 4 -5.36 34.05 17.67
C PRO A 4 -5.89 33.60 16.29
N LYS A 5 -6.00 34.49 15.29
CA LYS A 5 -6.55 34.16 13.96
C LYS A 5 -5.51 33.52 13.02
N PRO A 6 -5.92 32.60 12.11
CA PRO A 6 -5.02 31.81 11.26
C PRO A 6 -4.16 32.62 10.26
N CYS A 7 -4.53 33.87 9.96
CA CYS A 7 -3.72 34.80 9.14
C CYS A 7 -3.20 36.00 9.95
N GLY A 8 -3.23 35.91 11.28
CA GLY A 8 -2.97 37.04 12.19
C GLY A 8 -1.60 37.68 12.05
N GLN A 9 -0.63 36.99 11.44
CA GLN A 9 0.72 37.49 11.20
C GLN A 9 0.85 38.40 9.97
N PHE A 10 -0.05 38.30 8.99
CA PHE A 10 -0.13 39.24 7.86
C PHE A 10 -1.05 40.44 8.18
N CYS A 11 -1.74 40.39 9.31
CA CYS A 11 -2.51 41.50 9.86
C CYS A 11 -1.55 42.46 10.58
N CYS A 12 -0.83 43.29 9.80
CA CYS A 12 0.07 44.32 10.33
C CYS A 12 -0.68 45.51 10.95
N CYS A 13 -2.00 45.61 10.74
CA CYS A 13 -2.85 46.70 11.21
C CYS A 13 -3.88 46.21 12.23
N GLU A 14 -4.16 47.03 13.26
CA GLU A 14 -5.28 46.84 14.19
C GLU A 14 -6.61 47.07 13.44
N MET A 15 -7.08 46.07 12.72
CA MET A 15 -8.44 46.02 12.19
C MET A 15 -9.36 45.28 13.17
N ARG A 16 -10.65 45.63 13.19
CA ARG A 16 -11.69 44.86 13.90
C ARG A 16 -11.61 43.39 13.50
N GLY A 17 -11.29 42.51 14.45
CA GLY A 17 -11.10 41.07 14.24
C GLY A 17 -9.64 40.57 14.28
N CYS A 18 -8.66 41.47 14.37
CA CYS A 18 -7.23 41.18 14.58
C CYS A 18 -6.72 41.69 15.94
N GLU A 19 -7.57 41.63 16.97
CA GLU A 19 -7.20 42.04 18.33
C GLU A 19 -6.09 41.13 18.88
N ARG A 20 -5.09 41.77 19.51
CA ARG A 20 -3.97 41.07 20.12
C ARG A 20 -4.29 40.78 21.58
N GLU A 21 -4.36 39.50 21.92
CA GLU A 21 -4.55 39.06 23.30
C GLU A 21 -3.21 38.82 23.98
N ASP A 22 -3.16 38.86 25.31
CA ASP A 22 -1.94 38.46 26.01
C ASP A 22 -1.65 36.97 25.80
N ALA A 23 -0.39 36.66 25.51
CA ALA A 23 0.02 35.29 25.21
C ALA A 23 -0.14 34.38 26.43
N VAL A 24 0.17 34.91 27.63
CA VAL A 24 0.10 34.16 28.88
C VAL A 24 -1.34 33.80 29.19
N ASP A 25 -2.25 34.77 29.14
CA ASP A 25 -3.67 34.54 29.40
C ASP A 25 -4.30 33.57 28.40
N TYR A 26 -4.01 33.74 27.10
CA TYR A 26 -4.52 32.84 26.05
C TYR A 26 -4.04 31.40 26.26
N TYR A 27 -2.73 31.18 26.43
CA TYR A 27 -2.19 29.82 26.58
C TYR A 27 -2.60 29.20 27.92
N THR A 28 -2.73 29.99 28.99
CA THR A 28 -3.29 29.51 30.27
C THR A 28 -4.72 28.99 30.09
N LYS A 29 -5.56 29.73 29.36
CA LYS A 29 -6.92 29.30 29.05
C LYS A 29 -6.94 28.01 28.23
N VAL A 30 -6.16 27.94 27.16
CA VAL A 30 -6.07 26.74 26.29
C VAL A 30 -5.56 25.53 27.08
N THR A 31 -4.57 25.72 27.96
CA THR A 31 -4.07 24.64 28.82
C THR A 31 -5.15 24.15 29.77
N ASN A 32 -5.91 25.04 30.40
CA ASN A 32 -7.00 24.66 31.30
C ASN A 32 -8.12 23.90 30.56
N GLU A 33 -8.53 24.37 29.39
CA GLU A 33 -9.52 23.70 28.54
C GLU A 33 -9.05 22.29 28.14
N LEU A 34 -7.80 22.15 27.68
CA LEU A 34 -7.22 20.85 27.30
C LEU A 34 -7.03 19.91 28.50
N MET A 35 -6.68 20.44 29.68
CA MET A 35 -6.59 19.63 30.90
C MET A 35 -7.97 19.12 31.33
N GLU A 36 -9.01 19.93 31.18
CA GLU A 36 -10.39 19.50 31.46
C GLU A 36 -10.80 18.38 30.50
N GLU A 37 -10.56 18.52 29.20
CA GLU A 37 -10.82 17.46 28.20
C GLU A 37 -10.02 16.18 28.50
N TYR A 38 -8.73 16.31 28.84
CA TYR A 38 -7.89 15.17 29.23
C TYR A 38 -8.48 14.43 30.44
N SER A 39 -8.89 15.16 31.48
CA SER A 39 -9.45 14.54 32.69
C SER A 39 -10.77 13.80 32.42
N LYS A 40 -11.61 14.31 31.50
CA LYS A 40 -12.85 13.65 31.07
C LYS A 40 -12.56 12.36 30.32
N GLU A 41 -11.59 12.38 29.40
CA GLU A 41 -11.18 11.19 28.65
C GLU A 41 -10.51 10.14 29.55
N GLU A 42 -9.66 10.55 30.50
CA GLU A 42 -9.02 9.65 31.45
C GLU A 42 -10.04 8.85 32.27
N GLN A 43 -11.10 9.51 32.75
CA GLN A 43 -12.21 8.86 33.45
C GLN A 43 -13.01 7.92 32.53
N ALA A 44 -13.18 8.28 31.25
CA ALA A 44 -13.92 7.48 30.28
C ALA A 44 -13.18 6.19 29.88
N VAL A 45 -11.84 6.20 29.86
CA VAL A 45 -11.00 5.05 29.48
C VAL A 45 -11.20 3.86 30.42
N HIS A 46 -11.40 4.09 31.73
CA HIS A 46 -11.64 3.02 32.70
C HIS A 46 -12.89 2.19 32.41
N ASN A 47 -13.90 2.79 31.77
CA ASN A 47 -15.17 2.13 31.47
C ASN A 47 -15.14 1.31 30.17
N ASN A 48 -14.10 1.46 29.33
CA ASN A 48 -14.02 0.85 28.00
C ASN A 48 -12.73 0.04 27.82
N PRO A 49 -12.56 -1.11 28.50
CA PRO A 49 -11.38 -1.94 28.34
C PRO A 49 -11.33 -2.55 26.94
N LEU A 50 -10.14 -2.54 26.36
CA LEU A 50 -9.88 -3.01 24.99
C LEU A 50 -9.93 -4.54 24.85
N GLY A 51 -9.88 -5.32 25.93
CA GLY A 51 -9.81 -6.79 25.85
C GLY A 51 -8.53 -7.31 25.17
N MET A 52 -7.44 -6.54 25.24
CA MET A 52 -6.09 -6.98 24.85
C MET A 52 -5.09 -6.67 25.95
N ALA A 53 -4.00 -7.45 25.97
CA ALA A 53 -2.85 -7.18 26.83
C ALA A 53 -1.55 -7.42 26.07
N PHE A 54 -0.54 -6.62 26.40
CA PHE A 54 0.84 -6.83 25.98
C PHE A 54 1.58 -7.48 27.14
N VAL A 55 2.15 -8.67 26.90
CA VAL A 55 2.87 -9.43 27.94
C VAL A 55 4.34 -9.53 27.55
N THR A 56 5.20 -9.02 28.42
CA THR A 56 6.67 -9.09 28.28
C THR A 56 7.21 -10.32 28.99
N PHE A 57 8.07 -11.08 28.33
CA PHE A 57 8.79 -12.20 28.95
C PHE A 57 10.26 -11.85 29.16
N GLN A 58 10.89 -12.47 30.16
CA GLN A 58 12.30 -12.25 30.46
C GLN A 58 13.20 -12.84 29.35
N GLU A 59 12.81 -13.99 28.82
CA GLU A 59 13.51 -14.70 27.76
C GLU A 59 12.62 -14.91 26.54
N LYS A 60 13.26 -14.89 25.37
CA LYS A 60 12.63 -15.18 24.08
C LYS A 60 12.12 -16.62 23.97
N SER A 61 12.83 -17.56 24.60
CA SER A 61 12.47 -18.99 24.68
C SER A 61 11.05 -19.17 25.24
N MET A 62 10.71 -18.44 26.31
CA MET A 62 9.41 -18.48 26.98
C MET A 62 8.29 -18.00 26.07
N ALA A 63 8.47 -16.84 25.42
CA ALA A 63 7.48 -16.31 24.47
C ALA A 63 7.25 -17.28 23.30
N THR A 64 8.32 -17.88 22.78
CA THR A 64 8.24 -18.87 21.69
C THR A 64 7.52 -20.13 22.14
N TYR A 65 7.79 -20.62 23.36
CA TYR A 65 7.15 -21.79 23.93
C TYR A 65 5.63 -21.58 24.09
N ILE A 66 5.23 -20.46 24.68
CA ILE A 66 3.81 -20.11 24.86
C ILE A 66 3.11 -19.98 23.51
N LEU A 67 3.72 -19.28 22.56
CA LEU A 67 3.15 -19.13 21.23
C LEU A 67 2.96 -20.48 20.53
N LYS A 68 3.92 -21.41 20.69
CA LYS A 68 3.82 -22.77 20.13
C LYS A 68 2.68 -23.55 20.78
N ASP A 69 2.50 -23.44 22.10
CA ASP A 69 1.42 -24.14 22.80
C ASP A 69 0.04 -23.67 22.35
N PHE A 70 -0.19 -22.35 22.26
CA PHE A 70 -1.45 -21.79 21.79
C PHE A 70 -1.75 -22.08 20.31
N ASN A 71 -0.72 -22.20 19.48
CA ASN A 71 -0.88 -22.52 18.05
C ASN A 71 -0.81 -24.02 17.74
N ALA A 72 -0.51 -24.87 18.74
CA ALA A 72 -0.42 -26.32 18.53
C ALA A 72 -1.82 -26.88 18.26
N CYS A 73 -2.09 -27.23 16.99
CA CYS A 73 -3.29 -27.98 16.64
C CYS A 73 -3.16 -29.42 17.12
N LYS A 74 -3.93 -29.79 18.15
CA LYS A 74 -4.12 -31.18 18.53
C LYS A 74 -5.27 -31.74 17.68
N CYS A 75 -4.92 -32.55 16.69
CA CYS A 75 -5.89 -33.28 15.89
C CYS A 75 -6.12 -34.65 16.53
N GLN A 76 -7.22 -34.82 17.26
CA GLN A 76 -7.76 -36.14 17.56
C GLN A 76 -8.97 -36.36 16.64
N SER A 77 -8.86 -37.38 15.76
CA SER A 77 -9.84 -37.86 14.78
C SER A 77 -10.95 -36.86 14.38
N ILE A 78 -10.76 -36.22 13.22
CA ILE A 78 -11.72 -35.38 12.47
C ILE A 78 -11.96 -33.97 13.06
N LYS A 79 -11.66 -33.70 14.34
CA LYS A 79 -11.69 -32.33 14.91
C LYS A 79 -10.30 -31.87 15.32
N CYS A 80 -9.68 -31.04 14.49
CA CYS A 80 -8.49 -30.29 14.88
C CYS A 80 -8.91 -29.06 15.67
N LYS A 81 -8.68 -29.07 16.98
CA LYS A 81 -8.87 -27.89 17.83
C LYS A 81 -7.57 -27.62 18.58
N GLY A 82 -7.05 -26.40 18.48
CA GLY A 82 -5.92 -25.97 19.29
C GLY A 82 -6.39 -25.82 20.73
N GLU A 83 -6.01 -26.74 21.60
CA GLU A 83 -6.25 -26.62 23.04
C GLU A 83 -4.90 -26.45 23.75
N PRO A 84 -4.64 -25.27 24.34
CA PRO A 84 -3.42 -24.98 25.07
C PRO A 84 -3.32 -25.84 26.33
N GLN A 85 -2.16 -25.87 26.98
CA GLN A 85 -2.01 -26.62 28.22
C GLN A 85 -2.98 -26.13 29.30
N PRO A 86 -3.71 -27.04 29.96
CA PRO A 86 -4.67 -26.66 30.98
C PRO A 86 -3.95 -26.14 32.23
N SER A 87 -4.40 -24.99 32.71
CA SER A 87 -4.00 -24.37 33.97
C SER A 87 -5.19 -24.31 34.95
N PRO A 88 -4.97 -24.21 36.27
CA PRO A 88 -6.06 -24.12 37.25
C PRO A 88 -7.04 -22.96 36.98
N TYR A 89 -6.56 -21.88 36.37
CA TYR A 89 -7.36 -20.70 36.01
C TYR A 89 -7.92 -20.74 34.57
N SER A 90 -7.67 -21.80 33.81
CA SER A 90 -8.02 -21.85 32.38
C SER A 90 -9.53 -21.75 32.11
N ARG A 91 -10.35 -22.29 33.03
CA ARG A 91 -11.82 -22.21 32.94
C ARG A 91 -12.33 -20.80 33.25
N GLU A 92 -11.76 -20.15 34.25
CA GLU A 92 -12.13 -18.79 34.66
C GLU A 92 -11.74 -17.77 33.58
N LEU A 93 -10.55 -17.92 32.98
CA LEU A 93 -10.02 -17.01 31.96
C LEU A 93 -10.49 -17.31 30.53
N CYS A 94 -11.22 -18.42 30.31
CA CYS A 94 -11.70 -18.86 28.99
C CYS A 94 -10.58 -18.85 27.93
N VAL A 95 -9.45 -19.47 28.25
CA VAL A 95 -8.19 -19.41 27.48
C VAL A 95 -8.34 -19.92 26.05
N SER A 96 -9.36 -20.76 25.78
CA SER A 96 -9.70 -21.23 24.43
C SER A 96 -10.09 -20.13 23.44
N ASN A 97 -10.48 -18.95 23.93
CA ASN A 97 -10.93 -17.82 23.10
C ASN A 97 -9.80 -16.80 22.89
N TRP A 98 -8.58 -17.10 23.35
CA TRP A 98 -7.47 -16.17 23.24
C TRP A 98 -6.70 -16.42 21.95
N GLU A 99 -6.40 -15.33 21.24
CA GLU A 99 -5.45 -15.32 20.15
C GLU A 99 -4.12 -14.75 20.66
N VAL A 100 -3.04 -15.50 20.44
CA VAL A 100 -1.70 -15.15 20.89
C VAL A 100 -0.81 -14.96 19.68
N THR A 101 -0.23 -13.77 19.56
CA THR A 101 0.68 -13.43 18.46
C THR A 101 1.88 -12.66 18.97
N TYR A 102 3.00 -12.69 18.22
CA TYR A 102 4.12 -11.81 18.51
C TYR A 102 3.70 -10.35 18.35
N ALA A 103 4.02 -9.53 19.36
CA ALA A 103 3.80 -8.10 19.25
C ALA A 103 4.73 -7.51 18.17
N PRO A 104 4.20 -6.69 17.25
CA PRO A 104 5.03 -5.90 16.37
C PRO A 104 5.76 -4.82 17.18
N TYR A 105 6.78 -4.19 16.58
CA TYR A 105 7.47 -3.08 17.21
C TYR A 105 6.49 -1.96 17.63
N PRO A 106 6.70 -1.28 18.78
CA PRO A 106 5.79 -0.24 19.26
C PRO A 106 5.52 0.88 18.25
N GLU A 107 6.53 1.24 17.45
CA GLU A 107 6.44 2.26 16.39
C GLU A 107 5.58 1.83 15.18
N ASN A 108 5.40 0.52 14.99
CA ASN A 108 4.58 -0.06 13.93
C ASN A 108 3.09 -0.19 14.36
N ILE A 109 2.77 -0.03 15.63
CA ILE A 109 1.40 -0.12 16.15
C ILE A 109 0.68 1.22 15.96
N CYS A 110 -0.48 1.17 15.33
CA CYS A 110 -1.38 2.31 15.20
C CYS A 110 -2.30 2.40 16.42
N TRP A 111 -1.81 2.99 17.52
CA TRP A 111 -2.53 3.09 18.80
C TRP A 111 -3.95 3.68 18.68
N LYS A 112 -4.15 4.65 17.79
CA LYS A 112 -5.46 5.27 17.53
C LYS A 112 -6.50 4.31 16.96
N ASN A 113 -6.05 3.31 16.21
CA ASN A 113 -6.93 2.36 15.50
C ASN A 113 -7.21 1.09 16.32
N LEU A 114 -6.51 0.90 17.43
CA LEU A 114 -6.51 -0.33 18.23
C LEU A 114 -7.87 -0.63 18.90
N SER A 115 -8.73 0.40 19.02
CA SER A 115 -10.08 0.32 19.56
C SER A 115 -11.11 -0.24 18.59
N VAL A 116 -10.84 -0.19 17.28
CA VAL A 116 -11.76 -0.66 16.25
C VAL A 116 -11.52 -2.15 15.99
N ARG A 117 -12.45 -3.01 16.41
CA ARG A 117 -12.27 -4.48 16.37
C ARG A 117 -13.47 -5.26 15.87
N GLY A 118 -13.20 -6.52 15.53
CA GLY A 118 -14.21 -7.56 15.27
C GLY A 118 -15.21 -7.13 14.20
N LEU A 119 -16.50 -7.35 14.49
CA LEU A 119 -17.59 -7.04 13.57
C LEU A 119 -17.65 -5.55 13.18
N LYS A 120 -17.33 -4.62 14.09
CA LYS A 120 -17.33 -3.18 13.79
C LYS A 120 -16.27 -2.84 12.74
N TRP A 121 -15.09 -3.44 12.86
CA TRP A 121 -14.03 -3.29 11.87
C TRP A 121 -14.44 -3.91 10.53
N TRP A 122 -15.00 -5.12 10.54
CA TRP A 122 -15.40 -5.82 9.31
C TRP A 122 -16.52 -5.07 8.56
N PHE A 123 -17.52 -4.57 9.28
CA PHE A 123 -18.58 -3.73 8.71
C PHE A 123 -18.02 -2.44 8.10
N ARG A 124 -17.15 -1.74 8.83
CA ARG A 124 -16.48 -0.54 8.33
C ARG A 124 -15.67 -0.83 7.08
N TRP A 125 -14.87 -1.89 7.09
CA TRP A 125 -14.11 -2.37 5.94
C TRP A 125 -15.03 -2.66 4.75
N ALA A 126 -16.13 -3.40 4.94
CA ALA A 126 -17.07 -3.73 3.89
C ALA A 126 -17.73 -2.48 3.29
N CYS A 127 -18.20 -1.55 4.13
CA CYS A 127 -18.80 -0.29 3.68
C CYS A 127 -17.82 0.58 2.90
N ILE A 128 -16.58 0.73 3.36
CA ILE A 128 -15.56 1.53 2.67
C ILE A 128 -15.21 0.91 1.32
N ASN A 129 -15.02 -0.42 1.26
CA ASN A 129 -14.69 -1.08 -0.01
C ASN A 129 -15.87 -1.07 -0.99
N LEU A 130 -17.11 -1.19 -0.51
CA LEU A 130 -18.30 -1.05 -1.33
C LEU A 130 -18.43 0.38 -1.87
N LEU A 131 -18.25 1.40 -1.03
CA LEU A 131 -18.26 2.80 -1.46
C LEU A 131 -17.16 3.07 -2.47
N LEU A 132 -15.94 2.57 -2.22
CA LEU A 132 -14.83 2.68 -3.15
C LEU A 132 -15.22 2.07 -4.51
N PHE A 133 -15.77 0.86 -4.54
CA PHE A 133 -16.22 0.22 -5.76
C PHE A 133 -17.23 1.07 -6.53
N ILE A 134 -18.24 1.62 -5.85
CA ILE A 134 -19.25 2.51 -6.43
C ILE A 134 -18.59 3.77 -7.02
N VAL A 135 -17.75 4.45 -6.23
CA VAL A 135 -17.05 5.68 -6.65
C VAL A 135 -16.16 5.41 -7.86
N LEU A 136 -15.40 4.31 -7.86
CA LEU A 136 -14.56 3.92 -8.98
C LEU A 136 -15.39 3.60 -10.23
N PHE A 137 -16.50 2.86 -10.09
CA PHE A 137 -17.39 2.55 -11.20
C PHE A 137 -17.96 3.84 -11.84
N PHE A 138 -18.50 4.75 -11.03
CA PHE A 138 -19.11 5.99 -11.53
C PHE A 138 -18.10 7.04 -12.00
N LEU A 139 -16.84 7.03 -11.56
CA LEU A 139 -15.82 7.96 -12.04
C LEU A 139 -15.09 7.47 -13.29
N THR A 140 -14.95 6.15 -13.46
CA THR A 140 -14.34 5.56 -14.66
C THR A 140 -15.29 5.51 -15.85
N THR A 141 -16.61 5.47 -15.63
CA THR A 141 -17.59 5.40 -16.72
C THR A 141 -17.71 6.71 -17.54
N PRO A 142 -17.78 7.92 -16.95
CA PRO A 142 -17.87 9.17 -17.69
C PRO A 142 -16.62 9.46 -18.51
N SER A 143 -15.42 9.07 -18.06
CA SER A 143 -14.20 9.31 -18.82
C SER A 143 -14.19 8.58 -20.16
N ILE A 144 -14.71 7.35 -20.16
CA ILE A 144 -14.87 6.52 -21.35
C ILE A 144 -16.01 7.05 -22.22
N ILE A 145 -17.14 7.44 -21.63
CA ILE A 145 -18.28 7.99 -22.39
C ILE A 145 -17.93 9.33 -23.05
N ILE A 146 -17.24 10.22 -22.33
CA ILE A 146 -16.84 11.53 -22.86
C ILE A 146 -15.82 11.40 -24.00
N SER A 147 -14.79 10.56 -23.82
CA SER A 147 -13.77 10.33 -24.87
C SER A 147 -14.34 9.64 -26.12
N THR A 148 -15.35 8.79 -25.96
CA THR A 148 -16.06 8.18 -27.10
C THR A 148 -17.04 9.15 -27.75
N MET A 149 -17.74 9.98 -26.98
CA MET A 149 -18.68 10.97 -27.49
C MET A 149 -17.99 12.02 -28.40
N ASP A 150 -16.76 12.41 -28.07
CA ASP A 150 -15.93 13.30 -28.90
C ASP A 150 -15.51 12.64 -30.22
N LYS A 151 -15.12 11.36 -30.18
CA LYS A 151 -14.67 10.59 -31.36
C LYS A 151 -15.76 10.37 -32.41
N PHE A 152 -17.02 10.25 -31.99
CA PHE A 152 -18.14 9.94 -32.90
C PHE A 152 -18.95 11.15 -33.37
N ASN A 153 -18.60 12.37 -32.94
CA ASN A 153 -19.31 13.59 -33.35
C ASN A 153 -20.85 13.49 -33.18
N VAL A 154 -21.31 12.72 -32.17
CA VAL A 154 -22.75 12.47 -31.88
C VAL A 154 -23.36 13.65 -31.09
N THR A 155 -22.65 14.76 -31.01
CA THR A 155 -23.08 15.98 -30.34
C THR A 155 -23.85 16.90 -31.28
N LYS A 156 -24.88 16.35 -31.95
CA LYS A 156 -25.90 17.17 -32.64
C LYS A 156 -26.64 18.17 -31.72
N PRO A 157 -26.72 18.03 -30.38
CA PRO A 157 -27.31 19.07 -29.52
C PRO A 157 -26.29 19.98 -28.79
N ILE A 158 -24.98 19.97 -29.11
CA ILE A 158 -23.99 20.91 -28.50
C ILE A 158 -23.70 22.12 -29.38
N HIS A 159 -24.19 22.16 -30.62
CA HIS A 159 -24.04 23.32 -31.51
C HIS A 159 -24.68 24.62 -30.95
N TYR A 160 -25.52 24.52 -29.90
CA TYR A 160 -26.13 25.66 -29.20
C TYR A 160 -25.31 26.19 -28.00
N LEU A 161 -24.29 25.46 -27.52
CA LEU A 161 -23.33 25.92 -26.51
C LEU A 161 -21.96 26.15 -27.18
N ASN A 162 -21.93 27.07 -28.15
CA ASN A 162 -20.79 27.33 -29.02
C ASN A 162 -19.68 28.16 -28.34
N ASN A 163 -19.33 27.83 -27.09
CA ASN A 163 -18.11 28.32 -26.47
C ASN A 163 -17.04 27.22 -26.58
N PRO A 164 -15.98 27.40 -27.40
CA PRO A 164 -14.93 26.40 -27.57
C PRO A 164 -14.25 26.02 -26.25
N ILE A 165 -14.31 26.92 -25.26
CA ILE A 165 -13.86 26.68 -23.89
C ILE A 165 -14.72 25.59 -23.21
N VAL A 166 -16.04 25.64 -23.32
CA VAL A 166 -16.91 24.68 -22.62
C VAL A 166 -16.92 23.32 -23.32
N SER A 167 -16.87 23.28 -24.65
CA SER A 167 -16.97 22.03 -25.42
C SER A 167 -15.66 21.23 -25.45
N GLN A 168 -14.48 21.87 -25.43
CA GLN A 168 -13.19 21.17 -25.52
C GLN A 168 -12.43 21.13 -24.18
N PHE A 169 -12.50 22.19 -23.38
CA PHE A 169 -11.71 22.29 -22.16
C PHE A 169 -12.35 21.56 -20.99
N PHE A 170 -13.67 21.66 -20.82
CA PHE A 170 -14.38 21.06 -19.68
C PHE A 170 -14.25 19.51 -19.65
N PRO A 171 -14.49 18.78 -20.76
CA PRO A 171 -14.22 17.34 -20.84
C PRO A 171 -12.79 16.97 -20.45
N THR A 172 -11.81 17.67 -21.00
CA THR A 172 -10.39 17.39 -20.82
C THR A 172 -9.94 17.67 -19.38
N LEU A 173 -10.38 18.79 -18.80
CA LEU A 173 -10.08 19.15 -17.42
C LEU A 173 -10.75 18.21 -16.42
N LEU A 174 -11.99 17.79 -16.67
CA LEU A 174 -12.70 16.82 -15.85
C LEU A 174 -12.02 15.44 -15.88
N LEU A 175 -11.58 15.00 -17.06
CA LEU A 175 -10.77 13.78 -17.23
C LEU A 175 -9.45 13.83 -16.45
N TRP A 176 -8.70 14.94 -16.57
CA TRP A 176 -7.44 15.13 -15.85
C TRP A 176 -7.65 15.19 -14.34
N SER A 177 -8.67 15.92 -13.89
CA SER A 177 -9.00 16.06 -12.47
C SER A 177 -9.36 14.71 -11.85
N PHE A 178 -10.24 13.93 -12.48
CA PHE A 178 -10.62 12.62 -11.98
C PHE A 178 -9.47 11.62 -12.03
N SER A 179 -8.67 11.63 -13.10
CA SER A 179 -7.49 10.76 -13.22
C SER A 179 -6.44 11.04 -12.13
N ALA A 180 -6.26 12.30 -11.74
CA ALA A 180 -5.37 12.68 -10.64
C ALA A 180 -5.97 12.36 -9.25
N LEU A 181 -7.29 12.51 -9.08
CA LEU A 181 -7.97 12.30 -7.80
C LEU A 181 -8.13 10.82 -7.44
N LEU A 182 -8.31 9.95 -8.43
CA LEU A 182 -8.66 8.55 -8.23
C LEU A 182 -7.63 7.74 -7.38
N PRO A 183 -6.31 7.79 -7.66
CA PRO A 183 -5.32 7.12 -6.81
C PRO A 183 -5.32 7.65 -5.37
N THR A 184 -5.59 8.95 -5.19
CA THR A 184 -5.71 9.58 -3.87
C THR A 184 -6.94 9.09 -3.11
N VAL A 185 -8.07 8.87 -3.79
CA VAL A 185 -9.27 8.26 -3.17
C VAL A 185 -8.98 6.83 -2.70
N VAL A 186 -8.29 6.03 -3.52
CA VAL A 186 -7.88 4.67 -3.12
C VAL A 186 -6.93 4.72 -1.92
N TYR A 187 -5.95 5.63 -1.92
CA TYR A 187 -5.05 5.86 -0.78
C TYR A 187 -5.83 6.16 0.51
N TYR A 188 -6.71 7.17 0.48
CA TYR A 188 -7.50 7.53 1.66
C TYR A 188 -8.47 6.44 2.10
N SER A 189 -9.03 5.65 1.17
CA SER A 189 -9.88 4.52 1.54
C SER A 189 -9.16 3.52 2.45
N THR A 190 -7.87 3.30 2.23
CA THR A 190 -7.08 2.37 3.06
C THR A 190 -6.73 2.92 4.43
N LEU A 191 -6.50 4.24 4.54
CA LEU A 191 -6.34 4.89 5.84
C LEU A 191 -7.63 4.85 6.65
N LEU A 192 -8.78 5.01 5.99
CA LEU A 192 -10.09 4.95 6.62
C LEU A 192 -10.43 3.54 7.12
N GLU A 193 -9.78 2.47 6.64
CA GLU A 193 -10.00 1.11 7.17
C GLU A 193 -9.44 0.91 8.58
N CYS A 194 -8.61 1.82 9.08
CA CYS A 194 -8.08 1.80 10.44
C CYS A 194 -7.40 0.47 10.80
N HIS A 195 -6.39 0.08 10.02
CA HIS A 195 -5.60 -1.11 10.33
C HIS A 195 -4.80 -0.93 11.63
N TRP A 196 -4.58 -2.02 12.39
CA TRP A 196 -3.88 -1.97 13.68
C TRP A 196 -2.38 -1.75 13.56
N THR A 197 -1.77 -2.09 12.43
CA THR A 197 -0.33 -1.92 12.19
C THR A 197 -0.07 -1.13 10.93
N LYS A 198 0.92 -0.23 10.98
CA LYS A 198 1.39 0.56 9.83
C LYS A 198 1.87 -0.34 8.70
N SER A 199 2.51 -1.47 9.04
CA SER A 199 2.98 -2.46 8.05
C SER A 199 1.83 -3.14 7.30
N ALA A 200 0.74 -3.50 7.98
CA ALA A 200 -0.42 -4.09 7.32
C ALA A 200 -1.13 -3.07 6.43
N GLU A 201 -1.30 -1.83 6.93
CA GLU A 201 -1.87 -0.71 6.19
C GLU A 201 -1.09 -0.48 4.88
N ASN A 202 0.23 -0.30 4.96
CA ASN A 202 1.10 -0.11 3.79
C ASN A 202 1.03 -1.27 2.80
N ARG A 203 0.94 -2.51 3.28
CA ARG A 203 0.82 -3.69 2.41
C ARG A 203 -0.51 -3.69 1.66
N ILE A 204 -1.63 -3.44 2.34
CA ILE A 204 -2.96 -3.43 1.73
C ILE A 204 -3.09 -2.26 0.75
N MET A 205 -2.57 -1.09 1.14
CA MET A 205 -2.44 0.09 0.30
C MET A 205 -1.68 -0.21 -0.99
N MET A 206 -0.51 -0.85 -0.91
CA MET A 206 0.27 -1.25 -2.09
C MET A 206 -0.57 -2.10 -3.05
N HIS A 207 -1.28 -3.12 -2.56
CA HIS A 207 -2.07 -4.01 -3.42
C HIS A 207 -3.24 -3.27 -4.08
N LYS A 208 -4.00 -2.50 -3.30
CA LYS A 208 -5.17 -1.77 -3.80
C LYS A 208 -4.80 -0.70 -4.81
N VAL A 209 -3.81 0.14 -4.48
CA VAL A 209 -3.33 1.20 -5.37
C VAL A 209 -2.72 0.56 -6.62
N TYR A 210 -1.93 -0.51 -6.51
CA TYR A 210 -1.37 -1.18 -7.69
C TYR A 210 -2.44 -1.75 -8.61
N ILE A 211 -3.38 -2.55 -8.08
CA ILE A 211 -4.45 -3.16 -8.90
C ILE A 211 -5.26 -2.07 -9.60
N PHE A 212 -5.56 -1.00 -8.86
CA PHE A 212 -6.28 0.15 -9.41
C PHE A 212 -5.49 0.86 -10.51
N LEU A 213 -4.20 1.15 -10.29
CA LEU A 213 -3.33 1.79 -11.28
C LEU A 213 -3.17 0.92 -12.53
N ILE A 214 -3.04 -0.40 -12.39
CA ILE A 214 -3.02 -1.30 -13.56
C ILE A 214 -4.33 -1.21 -14.33
N PHE A 215 -5.47 -1.24 -13.64
CA PHE A 215 -6.76 -1.11 -14.31
C PHE A 215 -6.88 0.22 -15.06
N MET A 216 -6.51 1.33 -14.42
CA MET A 216 -6.67 2.68 -14.94
C MET A 216 -5.63 3.08 -16.00
N VAL A 217 -4.35 2.77 -15.79
CA VAL A 217 -3.25 3.18 -16.68
C VAL A 217 -3.08 2.19 -17.83
N LEU A 218 -3.22 0.89 -17.57
CA LEU A 218 -2.92 -0.14 -18.57
C LEU A 218 -4.19 -0.71 -19.21
N ILE A 219 -5.15 -1.21 -18.42
CA ILE A 219 -6.28 -1.98 -18.94
C ILE A 219 -7.30 -1.09 -19.64
N LEU A 220 -7.74 0.00 -19.00
CA LEU A 220 -8.77 0.88 -19.55
C LEU A 220 -8.36 1.54 -20.88
N PRO A 221 -7.17 2.15 -21.04
CA PRO A 221 -6.76 2.73 -22.32
C PRO A 221 -6.60 1.67 -23.42
N SER A 222 -6.17 0.46 -23.05
CA SER A 222 -5.97 -0.66 -23.97
C SER A 222 -7.28 -1.30 -24.45
N LEU A 223 -8.29 -1.43 -23.58
CA LEU A 223 -9.56 -2.10 -23.88
C LEU A 223 -10.70 -1.12 -24.20
N GLY A 224 -10.78 0.01 -23.51
CA GLY A 224 -11.94 0.90 -23.49
C GLY A 224 -12.13 1.72 -24.76
N LEU A 225 -11.04 2.06 -25.46
CA LEU A 225 -11.12 2.84 -26.71
C LEU A 225 -11.47 2.00 -27.94
N THR A 226 -11.40 0.67 -27.82
CA THR A 226 -11.49 -0.27 -28.96
C THR A 226 -12.70 -1.19 -28.85
N SER A 227 -13.00 -1.71 -27.65
CA SER A 227 -14.15 -2.60 -27.43
C SER A 227 -15.49 -1.88 -27.31
N LEU A 228 -15.51 -0.65 -26.78
CA LEU A 228 -16.75 0.12 -26.59
C LEU A 228 -17.19 0.82 -27.89
N ASP A 229 -16.22 1.25 -28.71
CA ASP A 229 -16.40 1.66 -30.12
C ASP A 229 -17.06 0.51 -30.93
N PHE A 230 -16.51 -0.71 -30.79
CA PHE A 230 -17.08 -1.91 -31.39
C PHE A 230 -18.46 -2.29 -30.81
N PHE A 231 -18.67 -2.19 -29.49
CA PHE A 231 -19.95 -2.47 -28.85
C PHE A 231 -21.04 -1.51 -29.34
N PHE A 232 -20.75 -0.20 -29.42
CA PHE A 232 -21.72 0.77 -29.93
C PHE A 232 -21.98 0.61 -31.42
N ARG A 233 -20.97 0.30 -32.24
CA ARG A 233 -21.18 -0.04 -33.66
C ARG A 233 -22.01 -1.30 -33.84
N TRP A 234 -21.74 -2.36 -33.08
CA TRP A 234 -22.55 -3.58 -33.09
C TRP A 234 -23.99 -3.36 -32.59
N LEU A 235 -24.17 -2.53 -31.56
CA LEU A 235 -25.47 -2.25 -30.95
C LEU A 235 -26.36 -1.37 -31.83
N PHE A 236 -25.78 -0.40 -32.57
CA PHE A 236 -26.51 0.58 -33.35
C PHE A 236 -26.52 0.33 -34.87
N ASP A 237 -25.57 -0.45 -35.40
CA ASP A 237 -25.44 -0.69 -36.85
C ASP A 237 -25.83 -2.14 -37.18
N ARG A 238 -27.13 -2.34 -37.41
CA ARG A 238 -27.75 -3.68 -37.58
C ARG A 238 -27.62 -4.24 -39.01
N GLU A 239 -27.05 -3.49 -39.96
CA GLU A 239 -26.93 -3.89 -41.37
C GLU A 239 -25.57 -4.50 -41.79
N SER A 240 -24.53 -4.48 -40.95
CA SER A 240 -23.19 -4.96 -41.33
C SER A 240 -22.87 -6.40 -40.87
N SER A 241 -23.88 -7.26 -40.68
CA SER A 241 -23.71 -8.58 -40.07
C SER A 241 -22.99 -9.63 -40.95
N ASP A 242 -22.60 -9.30 -42.18
CA ASP A 242 -22.04 -10.29 -43.14
C ASP A 242 -20.57 -10.07 -43.50
N SER A 243 -19.93 -9.00 -43.01
CA SER A 243 -18.46 -8.88 -43.09
C SER A 243 -17.85 -9.34 -41.78
N ALA A 244 -17.10 -10.45 -41.80
CA ALA A 244 -16.25 -10.87 -40.68
C ALA A 244 -15.32 -9.71 -40.30
N VAL A 245 -15.74 -8.93 -39.28
CA VAL A 245 -15.05 -7.72 -38.85
C VAL A 245 -13.69 -8.11 -38.34
N ARG A 246 -12.66 -7.88 -39.16
CA ARG A 246 -11.27 -8.11 -38.77
C ARG A 246 -10.90 -7.06 -37.72
N LEU A 247 -10.83 -7.48 -36.46
CA LEU A 247 -10.26 -6.73 -35.32
C LEU A 247 -8.73 -6.52 -35.47
N GLU A 248 -8.20 -6.68 -36.68
CA GLU A 248 -6.79 -6.65 -37.05
C GLU A 248 -6.17 -5.25 -36.82
N CYS A 249 -7.01 -4.22 -36.70
CA CYS A 249 -6.66 -2.82 -36.45
C CYS A 249 -6.94 -2.32 -35.01
N VAL A 250 -7.25 -3.22 -34.06
CA VAL A 250 -7.59 -2.85 -32.66
C VAL A 250 -6.43 -2.23 -31.86
N PHE A 251 -5.23 -2.13 -32.42
CA PHE A 251 -4.16 -1.29 -31.88
C PHE A 251 -3.48 -0.51 -33.00
N LEU A 252 -3.86 0.76 -33.17
CA LEU A 252 -3.05 1.68 -33.97
C LEU A 252 -1.66 1.84 -33.31
N PRO A 253 -0.59 2.01 -34.10
CA PRO A 253 0.76 2.36 -33.63
C PRO A 253 0.79 3.49 -32.59
N ASP A 254 -0.22 4.36 -32.62
CA ASP A 254 -0.41 5.51 -31.73
C ASP A 254 -0.52 5.13 -30.24
N GLN A 255 -1.07 3.96 -29.90
CA GLN A 255 -1.18 3.53 -28.49
C GLN A 255 0.16 3.14 -27.88
N GLY A 256 1.06 2.55 -28.67
CA GLY A 256 2.43 2.27 -28.22
C GLY A 256 3.20 3.55 -27.92
N ALA A 257 3.03 4.57 -28.77
CA ALA A 257 3.65 5.89 -28.58
C ALA A 257 3.17 6.59 -27.30
N PHE A 258 1.88 6.45 -26.94
CA PHE A 258 1.35 6.96 -25.67
C PHE A 258 2.08 6.39 -24.46
N PHE A 259 2.26 5.06 -24.39
CA PHE A 259 2.94 4.43 -23.27
C PHE A 259 4.44 4.71 -23.22
N VAL A 260 5.09 4.88 -24.38
CA VAL A 260 6.49 5.33 -24.44
C VAL A 260 6.62 6.75 -23.87
N ASN A 261 5.74 7.67 -24.29
CA ASN A 261 5.71 9.03 -23.76
C ASN A 261 5.41 9.07 -22.26
N TYR A 262 4.50 8.22 -21.80
CA TYR A 262 4.22 8.03 -20.37
C TYR A 262 5.47 7.62 -19.61
N VAL A 263 6.22 6.60 -20.06
CA VAL A 263 7.46 6.15 -19.41
C VAL A 263 8.53 7.24 -19.43
N ILE A 264 8.69 7.98 -20.53
CA ILE A 264 9.62 9.11 -20.62
C ILE A 264 9.25 10.20 -19.60
N ALA A 265 7.97 10.58 -19.53
CA ALA A 265 7.49 11.57 -18.58
C ALA A 265 7.69 11.09 -17.12
N SER A 266 7.39 9.83 -16.82
CA SER A 266 7.65 9.24 -15.50
C SER A 266 9.15 9.19 -15.17
N ALA A 267 10.01 8.91 -16.15
CA ALA A 267 11.47 8.87 -16.00
C ALA A 267 12.07 10.21 -15.61
N PHE A 268 11.70 11.29 -16.28
CA PHE A 268 12.29 12.61 -16.04
C PHE A 268 11.44 13.46 -15.09
N VAL A 269 10.16 13.67 -15.41
CA VAL A 269 9.27 14.55 -14.62
C VAL A 269 8.87 13.88 -13.31
N GLY A 270 8.50 12.60 -13.34
CA GLY A 270 8.10 11.85 -12.15
C GLY A 270 9.20 11.79 -11.09
N ASN A 271 10.37 11.28 -11.47
CA ASN A 271 11.54 11.24 -10.59
C ASN A 271 12.01 12.64 -10.15
N GLY A 272 11.93 13.64 -11.03
CA GLY A 272 12.27 15.03 -10.70
C GLY A 272 11.34 15.62 -9.63
N MET A 273 10.04 15.40 -9.74
CA MET A 273 9.05 15.80 -8.72
C MET A 273 9.26 15.09 -7.38
N GLU A 274 9.60 13.81 -7.41
CA GLU A 274 9.88 13.01 -6.21
C GLU A 274 11.15 13.46 -5.49
N LEU A 275 12.19 13.85 -6.24
CA LEU A 275 13.40 14.45 -5.68
C LEU A 275 13.10 15.80 -5.00
N LEU A 276 12.29 16.65 -5.64
CA LEU A 276 11.92 17.96 -5.10
C LEU A 276 10.95 17.87 -3.92
N ARG A 277 10.22 16.76 -3.77
CA ARG A 277 9.16 16.57 -2.76
C ARG A 277 8.16 17.75 -2.74
N LEU A 278 7.75 18.18 -3.93
CA LEU A 278 6.96 19.39 -4.15
C LEU A 278 5.68 19.44 -3.30
N PRO A 279 4.87 18.36 -3.16
CA PRO A 279 3.68 18.38 -2.31
C PRO A 279 4.01 18.63 -0.82
N GLY A 280 5.09 18.03 -0.31
CA GLY A 280 5.55 18.21 1.06
C GLY A 280 6.04 19.64 1.30
N LEU A 281 6.72 20.25 0.33
CA LEU A 281 7.19 21.63 0.40
C LEU A 281 6.03 22.64 0.40
N ILE A 282 4.99 22.40 -0.43
CA ILE A 282 3.76 23.22 -0.42
C ILE A 282 3.09 23.14 0.96
N LEU A 283 2.90 21.93 1.51
CA LEU A 283 2.26 21.79 2.82
C LEU A 283 3.08 22.47 3.92
N TYR A 284 4.41 22.33 3.88
CA TYR A 284 5.31 23.00 4.81
C TYR A 284 5.21 24.53 4.71
N THR A 285 5.21 25.10 3.50
CA THR A 285 5.09 26.55 3.30
C THR A 285 3.74 27.08 3.78
N ILE A 286 2.64 26.38 3.49
CA ILE A 286 1.31 26.72 4.00
C ILE A 286 1.28 26.68 5.53
N ARG A 287 1.81 25.62 6.16
CA ARG A 287 1.90 25.52 7.63
C ARG A 287 2.75 26.63 8.24
N MET A 288 3.87 26.98 7.61
CA MET A 288 4.74 28.07 8.04
C MET A 288 4.07 29.45 7.93
N ILE A 289 3.20 29.63 6.92
CA ILE A 289 2.37 30.83 6.74
C ILE A 289 1.26 30.91 7.81
N MET A 290 0.67 29.76 8.19
CA MET A 290 -0.40 29.68 9.20
C MET A 290 0.09 29.67 10.65
N ALA A 291 1.39 29.49 10.90
CA ALA A 291 1.97 29.40 12.24
C ALA A 291 1.85 30.72 13.02
N LYS A 292 1.28 30.66 14.22
CA LYS A 292 0.94 31.84 15.05
C LYS A 292 2.07 32.27 15.99
N SER A 293 2.92 31.33 16.41
CA SER A 293 3.99 31.60 17.40
C SER A 293 5.38 31.17 16.93
N THR A 294 6.41 31.73 17.58
CA THR A 294 7.81 31.34 17.35
C THR A 294 8.06 29.88 17.75
N ALA A 295 7.39 29.41 18.80
CA ALA A 295 7.42 28.01 19.23
C ALA A 295 6.76 27.08 18.20
N GLU A 296 5.62 27.46 17.63
CA GLU A 296 4.94 26.69 16.58
C GLU A 296 5.80 26.59 15.31
N ARG A 297 6.47 27.67 14.91
CA ARG A 297 7.45 27.65 13.80
C ARG A 297 8.62 26.71 14.08
N LYS A 298 9.14 26.70 15.31
CA LYS A 298 10.18 25.75 15.72
C LYS A 298 9.66 24.31 15.64
N ASN A 299 8.43 24.07 16.09
CA ASN A 299 7.79 22.77 16.01
C ASN A 299 7.58 22.31 14.56
N ILE A 300 7.08 23.16 13.67
CA ILE A 300 6.90 22.85 12.24
C ILE A 300 8.24 22.52 11.58
N LYS A 301 9.32 23.24 11.92
CA LYS A 301 10.67 22.93 11.44
C LYS A 301 11.19 21.59 11.97
N GLN A 302 10.91 21.28 13.24
CA GLN A 302 11.32 20.01 13.86
C GLN A 302 10.52 18.81 13.32
N GLN A 303 9.24 19.01 13.00
CA GLN A 303 8.33 18.01 12.45
C GLN A 303 8.28 18.02 10.91
N GLN A 304 9.26 18.64 10.25
CA GLN A 304 9.28 18.72 8.79
C GLN A 304 9.54 17.36 8.12
N ALA A 305 10.25 16.46 8.80
CA ALA A 305 10.57 15.16 8.26
C ALA A 305 9.35 14.23 8.35
N PHE A 306 9.00 13.59 7.24
CA PHE A 306 7.90 12.64 7.14
C PHE A 306 8.41 11.20 7.16
N GLU A 307 7.58 10.27 7.63
CA GLU A 307 7.79 8.85 7.40
C GLU A 307 7.62 8.54 5.90
N TYR A 308 8.42 7.61 5.37
CA TYR A 308 8.33 7.21 3.97
C TYR A 308 7.17 6.22 3.76
N GLU A 309 6.20 6.59 2.94
CA GLU A 309 5.01 5.79 2.63
C GLU A 309 5.33 4.69 1.60
N PHE A 310 5.93 3.60 2.07
CA PHE A 310 6.36 2.49 1.20
C PHE A 310 5.23 1.89 0.36
N GLY A 311 4.00 1.83 0.88
CA GLY A 311 2.89 1.20 0.17
C GLY A 311 2.55 1.89 -1.14
N ALA A 312 2.39 3.21 -1.12
CA ALA A 312 2.05 4.00 -2.30
C ALA A 312 3.21 4.06 -3.29
N MET A 313 4.43 4.29 -2.80
CA MET A 313 5.62 4.41 -3.66
C MET A 313 5.92 3.11 -4.40
N TYR A 314 5.78 1.96 -3.74
CA TYR A 314 5.90 0.67 -4.42
C TYR A 314 4.79 0.43 -5.44
N ALA A 315 3.54 0.81 -5.17
CA ALA A 315 2.47 0.65 -6.13
C ALA A 315 2.73 1.41 -7.44
N TRP A 316 3.15 2.67 -7.35
CA TRP A 316 3.51 3.49 -8.52
C TRP A 316 4.71 2.93 -9.28
N MET A 317 5.77 2.55 -8.56
CA MET A 317 6.96 1.95 -9.18
C MET A 317 6.62 0.63 -9.90
N LEU A 318 5.86 -0.25 -9.25
CA LEU A 318 5.42 -1.51 -9.82
C LEU A 318 4.51 -1.29 -11.03
N CYS A 319 3.64 -0.28 -11.01
CA CYS A 319 2.79 0.04 -12.16
C CYS A 319 3.62 0.40 -13.40
N VAL A 320 4.58 1.33 -13.28
CA VAL A 320 5.47 1.71 -14.39
C VAL A 320 6.29 0.51 -14.87
N PHE A 321 6.80 -0.31 -13.94
CA PHE A 321 7.49 -1.55 -14.26
C PHE A 321 6.60 -2.50 -15.07
N THR A 322 5.34 -2.69 -14.67
CA THR A 322 4.39 -3.54 -15.39
C THR A 322 4.06 -3.00 -16.78
N VAL A 323 3.95 -1.68 -16.96
CA VAL A 323 3.76 -1.05 -18.28
C VAL A 323 4.97 -1.32 -19.19
N ILE A 324 6.20 -1.14 -18.69
CA ILE A 324 7.44 -1.43 -19.44
C ILE A 324 7.46 -2.91 -19.84
N MET A 325 7.16 -3.82 -18.91
CA MET A 325 7.13 -5.25 -19.20
C MET A 325 6.06 -5.61 -20.23
N ALA A 326 4.84 -5.09 -20.08
CA ALA A 326 3.71 -5.37 -20.98
C ALA A 326 3.96 -4.94 -22.43
N TYR A 327 4.61 -3.79 -22.64
CA TYR A 327 4.88 -3.25 -23.98
C TYR A 327 6.28 -3.53 -24.51
N SER A 328 7.14 -4.22 -23.75
CA SER A 328 8.52 -4.52 -24.15
C SER A 328 8.62 -5.28 -25.48
N ILE A 329 7.70 -6.22 -25.73
CA ILE A 329 7.68 -7.06 -26.94
C ILE A 329 6.99 -6.34 -28.11
N THR A 330 5.91 -5.61 -27.84
CA THR A 330 5.12 -4.92 -28.87
C THR A 330 5.80 -3.63 -29.34
N CYS A 331 6.45 -2.90 -28.44
CA CYS A 331 7.14 -1.64 -28.72
C CYS A 331 8.51 -1.60 -28.00
N PRO A 332 9.56 -2.23 -28.58
CA PRO A 332 10.86 -2.39 -27.92
C PRO A 332 11.55 -1.09 -27.48
N ILE A 333 11.18 0.05 -28.09
CA ILE A 333 11.72 1.37 -27.73
C ILE A 333 11.36 1.79 -26.29
N ILE A 334 10.33 1.19 -25.67
CA ILE A 334 9.98 1.48 -24.27
C ILE A 334 11.04 0.96 -23.29
N VAL A 335 11.77 -0.09 -23.65
CA VAL A 335 12.76 -0.76 -22.78
C VAL A 335 13.94 0.14 -22.41
N PRO A 336 14.65 0.82 -23.35
CA PRO A 336 15.75 1.72 -22.98
C PRO A 336 15.29 2.87 -22.08
N PHE A 337 14.12 3.47 -22.35
CA PHE A 337 13.56 4.51 -21.47
C PHE A 337 13.13 3.94 -20.11
N GLY A 338 12.63 2.71 -20.08
CA GLY A 338 12.33 1.99 -18.85
C GLY A 338 13.57 1.70 -17.99
N LEU A 339 14.71 1.38 -18.63
CA LEU A 339 15.99 1.23 -17.93
C LEU A 339 16.42 2.56 -17.31
N ILE A 340 16.33 3.67 -18.07
CA ILE A 340 16.61 5.01 -17.57
C ILE A 340 15.71 5.34 -16.37
N TYR A 341 14.41 5.04 -16.45
CA TYR A 341 13.48 5.22 -15.34
C TYR A 341 13.94 4.49 -14.07
N ILE A 342 14.28 3.20 -14.16
CA ILE A 342 14.70 2.40 -13.00
C ILE A 342 16.01 2.92 -12.40
N LEU A 343 16.99 3.29 -13.24
CA LEU A 343 18.26 3.84 -12.78
C LEU A 343 18.08 5.17 -12.07
N LEU A 344 17.30 6.09 -12.65
CA LEU A 344 16.98 7.37 -12.02
C LEU A 344 16.19 7.17 -10.73
N LYS A 345 15.18 6.29 -10.72
CA LYS A 345 14.39 5.97 -9.53
C LYS A 345 15.28 5.45 -8.41
N HIS A 346 16.22 4.54 -8.71
CA HIS A 346 17.17 4.04 -7.73
C HIS A 346 18.03 5.16 -7.12
N MET A 347 18.55 6.08 -7.95
CA MET A 347 19.37 7.20 -7.48
C MET A 347 18.56 8.18 -6.62
N VAL A 348 17.36 8.55 -7.07
CA VAL A 348 16.46 9.47 -6.36
C VAL A 348 16.00 8.88 -5.03
N ASP A 349 15.57 7.62 -5.01
CA ASP A 349 15.11 6.97 -3.78
C ASP A 349 16.23 6.81 -2.78
N ARG A 350 17.43 6.43 -3.26
CA ARG A 350 18.61 6.32 -2.40
C ARG A 350 18.93 7.66 -1.75
N TYR A 351 18.96 8.75 -2.52
CA TYR A 351 19.21 10.08 -1.97
C TYR A 351 18.13 10.50 -0.96
N ASN A 352 16.86 10.35 -1.32
CA ASN A 352 15.75 10.76 -0.48
C ASN A 352 15.66 9.95 0.83
N LEU A 353 15.91 8.64 0.77
CA LEU A 353 15.89 7.78 1.97
C LEU A 353 17.06 8.06 2.92
N TYR A 354 18.23 8.47 2.42
CA TYR A 354 19.37 8.80 3.27
C TYR A 354 19.24 10.16 3.97
N TYR A 355 18.74 11.18 3.27
CA TYR A 355 18.83 12.57 3.75
C TYR A 355 17.49 13.20 4.15
N ALA A 356 16.37 12.66 3.67
CA ALA A 356 15.11 13.39 3.64
C ALA A 356 13.98 12.76 4.46
N TYR A 357 13.97 11.42 4.61
CA TYR A 357 12.92 10.69 5.32
C TYR A 357 13.38 10.15 6.67
N LEU A 358 12.43 9.99 7.60
CA LEU A 358 12.71 9.26 8.84
C LEU A 358 12.73 7.74 8.60
N PRO A 359 13.54 7.00 9.38
CA PRO A 359 13.53 5.55 9.32
C PRO A 359 12.18 4.99 9.81
N ALA A 360 11.46 4.30 8.93
CA ALA A 360 10.24 3.57 9.32
C ALA A 360 10.59 2.14 9.75
N LYS A 361 10.24 1.76 10.98
CA LYS A 361 10.41 0.37 11.48
C LYS A 361 9.25 -0.51 11.02
N LEU A 362 9.31 -0.93 9.76
CA LEU A 362 8.31 -1.80 9.13
C LEU A 362 8.74 -3.27 9.11
N GLU A 363 7.76 -4.17 9.04
CA GLU A 363 8.02 -5.61 8.88
C GLU A 363 8.59 -5.95 7.49
N LYS A 364 9.58 -6.85 7.47
CA LYS A 364 10.23 -7.32 6.23
C LYS A 364 9.26 -7.96 5.22
N LYS A 365 8.10 -8.46 5.68
CA LYS A 365 7.06 -9.11 4.85
C LYS A 365 6.56 -8.21 3.71
N MET A 366 6.55 -6.89 3.91
CA MET A 366 6.11 -5.93 2.89
C MET A 366 7.00 -5.98 1.64
N HIS A 367 8.32 -5.96 1.80
CA HIS A 367 9.25 -6.00 0.67
C HIS A 367 9.11 -7.31 -0.12
N PHE A 368 8.91 -8.43 0.58
CA PHE A 368 8.67 -9.72 -0.08
C PHE A 368 7.33 -9.73 -0.83
N ALA A 369 6.29 -9.10 -0.29
CA ALA A 369 5.03 -8.95 -1.00
C ALA A 369 5.19 -8.12 -2.28
N ALA A 370 5.98 -7.05 -2.24
CA ALA A 370 6.27 -6.23 -3.42
C ALA A 370 7.01 -7.03 -4.51
N VAL A 371 8.01 -7.83 -4.12
CA VAL A 371 8.74 -8.72 -5.05
C VAL A 371 7.80 -9.75 -5.67
N ASN A 372 6.97 -10.41 -4.87
CA ASN A 372 6.00 -11.38 -5.37
C ASN A 372 4.99 -10.73 -6.33
N GLN A 373 4.60 -9.48 -6.07
CA GLN A 373 3.71 -8.73 -6.96
C GLN A 373 4.41 -8.30 -8.25
N ALA A 374 5.71 -7.99 -8.22
CA ALA A 374 6.51 -7.73 -9.42
C ALA A 374 6.60 -8.97 -10.34
N LEU A 375 6.62 -10.18 -9.77
CA LEU A 375 6.58 -11.43 -10.54
C LEU A 375 5.27 -11.63 -11.31
N ALA A 376 4.19 -10.91 -10.96
CA ALA A 376 2.96 -10.92 -11.73
C ALA A 376 3.05 -10.13 -13.04
N ALA A 377 3.99 -9.18 -13.16
CA ALA A 377 4.10 -8.32 -14.33
C ALA A 377 4.48 -9.09 -15.63
N PRO A 378 5.46 -10.01 -15.64
CA PRO A 378 5.72 -10.87 -16.80
C PRO A 378 4.53 -11.76 -17.17
N ILE A 379 3.80 -12.29 -16.19
CA ILE A 379 2.59 -13.10 -16.44
C ILE A 379 1.53 -12.27 -17.13
N LEU A 380 1.31 -11.04 -16.64
CA LEU A 380 0.40 -10.08 -17.25
C LEU A 380 0.82 -9.73 -18.68
N CYS A 381 2.12 -9.54 -18.93
CA CYS A 381 2.66 -9.33 -20.28
C CYS A 381 2.33 -10.49 -21.22
N LEU A 382 2.57 -11.74 -20.81
CA LEU A 382 2.27 -12.92 -21.63
C LEU A 382 0.76 -13.06 -21.88
N PHE A 383 -0.07 -12.82 -20.86
CA PHE A 383 -1.51 -12.75 -21.01
C PHE A 383 -1.92 -11.69 -22.02
N TRP A 384 -1.29 -10.51 -21.97
CA TRP A 384 -1.56 -9.44 -22.93
C TRP A 384 -1.20 -9.82 -24.35
N LEU A 385 -0.03 -10.44 -24.55
CA LEU A 385 0.40 -10.92 -25.85
C LEU A 385 -0.55 -11.97 -26.42
N TYR A 386 -1.03 -12.90 -25.60
CA TYR A 386 -2.04 -13.87 -26.02
C TYR A 386 -3.34 -13.17 -26.42
N PHE A 387 -3.85 -12.26 -25.58
CA PHE A 387 -5.08 -11.52 -25.86
C PHE A 387 -4.97 -10.73 -27.17
N PHE A 388 -3.85 -10.04 -27.41
CA PHE A 388 -3.63 -9.31 -28.66
C PHE A 388 -3.50 -10.23 -29.88
N SER A 389 -2.76 -11.34 -29.73
CA SER A 389 -2.63 -12.33 -30.79
C SER A 389 -4.01 -12.88 -31.16
N PHE A 390 -4.84 -13.20 -30.16
CA PHE A 390 -6.20 -13.72 -30.33
C PHE A 390 -7.11 -12.72 -31.06
N LEU A 391 -7.10 -11.45 -30.66
CA LEU A 391 -7.91 -10.41 -31.31
C LEU A 391 -7.47 -10.14 -32.75
N ARG A 392 -6.16 -10.14 -33.03
CA ARG A 392 -5.63 -9.75 -34.34
C ARG A 392 -5.68 -10.87 -35.37
N LEU A 393 -5.27 -12.08 -35.00
CA LEU A 393 -5.11 -13.20 -35.94
C LEU A 393 -6.19 -14.29 -35.79
N GLY A 394 -6.99 -14.24 -34.72
CA GLY A 394 -7.99 -15.27 -34.41
C GLY A 394 -7.38 -16.57 -33.88
N PHE A 395 -8.22 -17.42 -33.28
CA PHE A 395 -7.75 -18.63 -32.57
C PHE A 395 -6.91 -19.59 -33.43
N LYS A 396 -7.18 -19.65 -34.75
CA LYS A 396 -6.58 -20.63 -35.68
C LYS A 396 -5.15 -20.30 -36.13
N ALA A 397 -4.60 -19.13 -35.79
CA ALA A 397 -3.25 -18.79 -36.19
C ALA A 397 -2.19 -19.59 -35.40
N PRO A 398 -1.06 -19.96 -36.02
CA PRO A 398 0.00 -20.68 -35.31
C PRO A 398 0.63 -19.83 -34.20
N THR A 399 0.67 -18.51 -34.36
CA THR A 399 1.18 -17.56 -33.37
C THR A 399 0.29 -17.46 -32.12
N THR A 400 -1.04 -17.48 -32.28
CA THR A 400 -1.99 -17.50 -31.14
C THR A 400 -1.89 -18.78 -30.35
N MET A 401 -1.85 -19.92 -31.03
CA MET A 401 -1.70 -21.24 -30.41
C MET A 401 -0.39 -21.35 -29.61
N PHE A 402 0.72 -20.84 -30.17
CA PHE A 402 1.99 -20.80 -29.46
C PHE A 402 1.92 -19.90 -28.21
N THR A 403 1.42 -18.67 -28.33
CA THR A 403 1.28 -17.77 -27.17
C THR A 403 0.35 -18.33 -26.09
N PHE A 404 -0.73 -19.01 -26.48
CA PHE A 404 -1.64 -19.68 -25.54
C PHE A 404 -0.94 -20.80 -24.76
N LEU A 405 -0.17 -21.64 -25.45
CA LEU A 405 0.60 -22.71 -24.82
C LEU A 405 1.63 -22.13 -23.82
N VAL A 406 2.37 -21.09 -24.22
CA VAL A 406 3.36 -20.42 -23.36
C VAL A 406 2.70 -19.80 -22.13
N VAL A 407 1.55 -19.13 -22.27
CA VAL A 407 0.79 -18.57 -21.13
C VAL A 407 0.36 -19.67 -20.16
N ASN A 408 -0.24 -20.76 -20.65
CA ASN A 408 -0.69 -21.85 -19.80
C ASN A 408 0.48 -22.55 -19.08
N ILE A 409 1.60 -22.78 -19.75
CA ILE A 409 2.81 -23.34 -19.14
C ILE A 409 3.33 -22.40 -18.04
N THR A 410 3.36 -21.09 -18.30
CA THR A 410 3.85 -20.11 -17.32
C THR A 410 2.93 -20.04 -16.10
N ILE A 411 1.60 -20.05 -16.32
CA ILE A 411 0.61 -20.11 -15.23
C ILE A 411 0.78 -21.41 -14.43
N ALA A 412 0.95 -22.55 -15.09
CA ALA A 412 1.17 -23.83 -14.42
C ALA A 412 2.46 -23.83 -13.58
N ILE A 413 3.55 -23.25 -14.10
CA ILE A 413 4.81 -23.07 -13.34
C ILE A 413 4.61 -22.14 -12.14
N CYS A 414 3.86 -21.05 -12.29
CA CYS A 414 3.57 -20.14 -11.18
C CYS A 414 2.64 -20.76 -10.12
N LEU A 415 1.64 -21.55 -10.54
CA LEU A 415 0.80 -22.32 -9.64
C LEU A 415 1.61 -23.42 -8.95
N ALA A 416 2.53 -24.08 -9.66
CA ALA A 416 3.44 -25.05 -9.04
C ALA A 416 4.37 -24.41 -8.01
N TYR A 417 4.91 -23.22 -8.33
CA TYR A 417 5.72 -22.42 -7.42
C TYR A 417 4.94 -22.01 -6.15
N THR A 418 3.68 -21.60 -6.32
CA THR A 418 2.83 -21.08 -5.23
C THR A 418 2.21 -22.19 -4.38
N CYS A 419 1.69 -23.25 -5.01
CA CYS A 419 0.97 -24.33 -4.33
C CYS A 419 1.90 -25.41 -3.76
N PHE A 420 2.97 -25.80 -4.47
CA PHE A 420 3.82 -26.91 -4.04
C PHE A 420 5.08 -26.47 -3.30
N GLY A 421 5.49 -25.20 -3.40
CA GLY A 421 6.70 -24.71 -2.75
C GLY A 421 7.98 -25.45 -3.17
N CYS A 422 7.94 -26.32 -4.19
CA CYS A 422 9.06 -27.17 -4.61
C CYS A 422 10.31 -26.37 -5.04
N PHE A 423 10.15 -25.09 -5.38
CA PHE A 423 11.25 -24.19 -5.76
C PHE A 423 11.53 -23.09 -4.73
N LYS A 424 11.02 -23.20 -3.49
CA LYS A 424 11.38 -22.25 -2.41
C LYS A 424 12.89 -22.18 -2.18
N TYR A 425 13.62 -23.26 -2.50
CA TYR A 425 15.08 -23.35 -2.38
C TYR A 425 15.85 -22.44 -3.35
N LEU A 426 15.35 -22.20 -4.57
CA LEU A 426 16.01 -21.34 -5.58
C LEU A 426 15.68 -19.84 -5.41
N SER A 427 14.81 -19.51 -4.46
CA SER A 427 14.47 -18.11 -4.18
C SER A 427 15.58 -17.46 -3.34
N PRO A 428 16.16 -16.31 -3.73
CA PRO A 428 17.16 -15.58 -2.94
C PRO A 428 16.63 -15.14 -1.57
N LEU A 429 15.33 -15.33 -1.30
CA LEU A 429 14.65 -15.05 -0.03
C LEU A 429 15.08 -15.96 1.13
N ASN A 430 15.69 -17.13 0.90
CA ASN A 430 16.05 -18.05 1.98
C ASN A 430 17.33 -17.67 2.74
N TYR A 431 18.22 -16.84 2.19
CA TYR A 431 19.52 -16.59 2.81
C TYR A 431 19.41 -15.93 4.21
N LYS A 432 18.33 -15.18 4.49
CA LYS A 432 18.08 -14.55 5.80
C LYS A 432 17.13 -15.31 6.73
N VAL A 433 16.33 -16.25 6.20
CA VAL A 433 15.47 -17.11 7.02
C VAL A 433 16.29 -18.29 7.53
N SER A 434 17.21 -18.81 6.71
CA SER A 434 18.12 -19.87 7.11
C SER A 434 19.02 -19.44 8.27
N ASP A 435 19.59 -18.23 8.28
CA ASP A 435 20.36 -17.74 9.44
C ASP A 435 19.53 -17.73 10.72
N ARG A 436 18.25 -17.35 10.66
CA ARG A 436 17.39 -17.32 11.83
C ARG A 436 17.03 -18.73 12.32
N TYR A 437 16.93 -19.72 11.43
CA TYR A 437 16.69 -21.13 11.77
C TYR A 437 17.99 -21.88 12.16
N LEU A 438 19.13 -21.54 11.57
CA LEU A 438 20.46 -22.05 11.91
C LEU A 438 20.94 -21.51 13.25
N THR A 439 20.62 -20.26 13.60
CA THR A 439 20.87 -19.76 14.96
C THR A 439 20.04 -20.56 15.98
N THR A 440 18.79 -20.92 15.66
CA THR A 440 17.96 -21.79 16.52
C THR A 440 18.49 -23.23 16.56
N LEU A 441 18.90 -23.81 15.42
CA LEU A 441 19.43 -25.18 15.35
C LEU A 441 20.80 -25.34 16.02
N ASN A 442 21.69 -24.35 15.92
CA ASN A 442 22.96 -24.37 16.63
C ASN A 442 22.77 -24.20 18.15
N THR A 443 21.69 -23.55 18.61
CA THR A 443 21.32 -23.59 20.04
C THR A 443 20.72 -24.93 20.47
N TYR A 444 20.14 -25.71 19.56
CA TYR A 444 19.66 -27.06 19.88
C TYR A 444 20.79 -28.09 19.97
N LEU A 445 21.88 -27.95 19.21
CA LEU A 445 23.03 -28.87 19.28
C LEU A 445 23.96 -28.62 20.46
N CYS A 446 24.05 -27.38 20.99
CA CYS A 446 24.87 -27.11 22.17
C CYS A 446 24.21 -27.47 23.52
N VAL A 447 22.96 -27.95 23.53
CA VAL A 447 22.25 -28.34 24.76
C VAL A 447 22.25 -29.87 24.99
N GLU A 448 22.56 -30.68 23.98
CA GLU A 448 22.61 -32.14 24.12
C GLU A 448 23.99 -32.71 24.53
N ASP A 449 25.06 -31.91 24.52
CA ASP A 449 26.44 -32.41 24.79
C ASP A 449 27.06 -32.00 26.15
N THR A 450 26.27 -31.49 27.10
CA THR A 450 26.77 -31.25 28.47
C THR A 450 25.84 -31.85 29.54
N GLN A 451 25.70 -33.17 29.53
CA GLN A 451 25.49 -33.97 30.75
C GLN A 451 26.55 -35.07 30.80
N GLY A 452 27.78 -34.66 31.13
CA GLY A 452 28.89 -35.59 31.32
C GLY A 452 30.08 -34.87 31.94
N GLU A 453 30.43 -35.32 33.14
CA GLU A 453 31.69 -35.08 33.85
C GLU A 453 31.84 -33.85 34.76
N ARG A 454 32.34 -34.21 35.95
CA ARG A 454 32.56 -33.46 37.16
C ARG A 454 34.06 -33.20 37.21
N GLY A 455 34.51 -31.95 37.29
CA GLY A 455 35.94 -31.62 37.31
C GLY A 455 36.21 -30.19 37.74
N ASN A 456 37.20 -30.04 38.60
CA ASN A 456 37.55 -28.88 39.42
C ASN A 456 38.37 -27.80 38.65
N ASP A 457 38.35 -26.59 39.21
CA ASP A 457 39.39 -25.54 39.23
C ASP A 457 39.67 -24.56 38.06
N THR A 458 39.75 -23.29 38.50
CA THR A 458 40.56 -22.11 38.10
C THR A 458 40.31 -21.31 36.81
N ASP A 459 39.85 -20.08 37.06
CA ASP A 459 40.31 -18.76 36.57
C ASP A 459 40.07 -18.24 35.13
N VAL A 460 39.80 -16.90 35.11
CA VAL A 460 40.00 -15.86 34.06
C VAL A 460 38.83 -15.60 33.05
N PRO A 461 38.61 -14.37 32.50
CA PRO A 461 38.42 -13.04 33.09
C PRO A 461 37.10 -12.35 32.65
N THR A 462 36.81 -11.23 33.30
CA THR A 462 35.71 -10.28 33.05
C THR A 462 35.77 -9.61 31.66
N ILE A 463 34.70 -9.70 30.87
CA ILE A 463 34.45 -8.82 29.70
C ILE A 463 33.05 -8.21 29.84
N THR A 464 33.03 -6.89 30.03
CA THR A 464 31.86 -6.03 30.08
C THR A 464 31.21 -5.91 28.71
N THR A 465 29.98 -6.42 28.55
CA THR A 465 29.09 -6.06 27.45
C THR A 465 27.74 -5.63 28.01
N SER A 466 27.36 -4.40 27.69
CA SER A 466 26.07 -3.79 28.00
C SER A 466 24.96 -4.57 27.30
N SER A 467 24.30 -5.44 28.07
CA SER A 467 23.12 -6.19 27.68
C SER A 467 21.95 -5.24 27.37
N VAL A 468 21.70 -5.00 26.08
CA VAL A 468 20.35 -4.67 25.61
C VAL A 468 19.56 -5.97 25.67
N ARG A 469 18.89 -6.19 26.81
CA ARG A 469 18.03 -7.35 27.05
C ARG A 469 16.94 -7.37 25.98
N SER A 470 17.02 -8.29 25.03
CA SER A 470 16.00 -8.49 23.99
C SER A 470 14.75 -9.11 24.61
N GLN A 471 13.91 -8.27 25.21
CA GLN A 471 12.58 -8.67 25.69
C GLN A 471 11.65 -8.77 24.48
N GLU A 472 11.04 -9.94 24.26
CA GLU A 472 9.98 -10.11 23.26
C GLU A 472 8.61 -10.03 23.95
N LEU A 473 7.69 -9.32 23.29
CA LEU A 473 6.30 -9.14 23.73
C LEU A 473 5.36 -10.06 22.97
N LEU A 474 4.38 -10.62 23.67
CA LEU A 474 3.20 -11.24 23.06
C LEU A 474 2.00 -10.31 23.19
N ILE A 475 1.16 -10.29 22.16
CA ILE A 475 -0.19 -9.75 22.23
C ILE A 475 -1.13 -10.89 22.57
N LEU A 476 -1.90 -10.70 23.63
CA LEU A 476 -3.06 -11.52 23.95
C LEU A 476 -4.30 -10.72 23.57
N SER A 477 -5.12 -11.25 22.66
CA SER A 477 -6.41 -10.66 22.31
C SER A 477 -7.54 -11.66 22.54
N TYR A 478 -8.62 -11.19 23.18
CA TYR A 478 -9.83 -11.98 23.34
C TYR A 478 -10.64 -11.97 22.03
N VAL A 479 -10.95 -13.15 21.49
CA VAL A 479 -11.86 -13.33 20.36
C VAL A 479 -13.29 -13.28 20.90
N SER A 480 -13.95 -12.12 20.78
CA SER A 480 -15.37 -11.96 21.14
C SER A 480 -16.29 -12.40 20.02
#